data_AF-A0A318MSZ3-F1
#
_entry.id   AF-A0A318MSZ3-F1
#
_cell.length_a   1.000
_cell.length_b   1.000
_cell.length_c   1.000
_cell.angle_alpha   90.00
_cell.angle_beta   90.00
_cell.angle_gamma   90.00
#
_symmetry.space_group_name_H-M   'P 1'
#
loop_
_entity.id
_entity.type
_entity.pdbx_description
1 polymer ?
#
loop_
_entity_poly.entity_id
_entity_poly.type
_entity_poly.pdbx_seq_one_letter_code
_entity_poly.pdbx_strand_id
1 'polypeptide(L)'
;MSAHQGGVQGGGSAHRRQLLTTLALTGSVFVAEVVGALVTRSLALLVDAGHMMTDMAVLIASTVTAVLMERRPTNRRTWGWSRLEVITAAGGALVLLAVGIYAIVEAVLRLLSPGRDQVQQRGLLLFFGILGLAANVGSILVLASGHKDNLNMRAAFLEVVNDALGSVAVLVSAVVMMVTGWAGFDAVAGGVIALLMIPRAIKLLASSVSVLLEETPADLDMAKVRKHLEGVPGVLEVHDLHANSVSTGLPQLTAHVIVRQGTSPVENERILTSMQRCLRDHFPVSVEHTTFQIEQQGHRDSSGEHLDM
;
A
#
# COMPACT_ATOMS: atom_id res chain seq x y z
N MET A 1 37.84 -8.83 31.59
CA MET A 1 36.90 -8.11 32.47
C MET A 1 35.61 -7.90 31.70
N SER A 2 34.50 -8.12 32.40
CA SER A 2 33.21 -8.61 31.89
C SER A 2 32.29 -7.58 31.24
N ALA A 3 31.49 -8.10 30.29
CA ALA A 3 30.04 -7.92 30.07
C ALA A 3 29.37 -6.52 30.18
N HIS A 4 28.75 -6.11 29.05
CA HIS A 4 27.43 -5.46 28.86
C HIS A 4 27.42 -4.94 27.40
N GLN A 5 26.44 -5.08 26.50
CA GLN A 5 24.97 -5.29 26.42
C GLN A 5 24.71 -6.02 25.08
N GLY A 6 23.63 -6.76 24.79
CA GLY A 6 22.22 -6.60 25.11
C GLY A 6 21.45 -6.77 23.78
N GLY A 7 20.53 -7.73 23.71
CA GLY A 7 20.14 -8.41 22.47
C GLY A 7 19.26 -7.64 21.48
N VAL A 8 19.47 -7.95 20.18
CA VAL A 8 18.57 -7.65 19.06
C VAL A 8 18.49 -8.86 18.13
N GLN A 9 18.01 -10.01 18.62
CA GLN A 9 17.75 -11.20 17.77
C GLN A 9 16.35 -11.80 17.95
N GLY A 10 15.43 -11.13 18.67
CA GLY A 10 14.08 -11.66 18.95
C GLY A 10 12.91 -11.07 18.16
N GLY A 11 13.11 -9.97 17.41
CA GLY A 11 12.00 -9.20 16.81
C GLY A 11 11.47 -9.73 15.47
N GLY A 12 12.35 -10.14 14.56
CA GLY A 12 11.97 -10.48 13.18
C GLY A 12 11.11 -11.74 13.06
N SER A 13 11.44 -12.79 13.81
CA SER A 13 10.69 -14.07 13.74
C SER A 13 9.28 -13.97 14.36
N ALA A 14 9.13 -13.17 15.43
CA ALA A 14 7.85 -12.92 16.06
C ALA A 14 6.93 -12.06 15.16
N HIS A 15 7.47 -11.00 14.57
CA HIS A 15 6.76 -10.14 13.62
C HIS A 15 6.35 -10.92 12.35
N ARG A 16 7.26 -11.74 11.80
CA ARG A 16 6.97 -12.61 10.65
C ARG A 16 5.90 -13.65 10.95
N ARG A 17 5.95 -14.28 12.13
CA ARG A 17 4.92 -15.23 12.56
C ARG A 17 3.57 -14.55 12.71
N GLN A 18 3.53 -13.34 13.28
CA GLN A 18 2.31 -12.55 13.39
C GLN A 18 1.71 -12.20 12.03
N LEU A 19 2.53 -11.77 11.06
CA LEU A 19 2.08 -11.48 9.69
C LEU A 19 1.51 -12.73 9.00
N LEU A 20 2.21 -13.87 9.09
CA LEU A 20 1.75 -15.13 8.51
C LEU A 20 0.46 -15.64 9.15
N THR A 21 0.33 -15.54 10.48
CA THR A 21 -0.89 -15.92 11.19
C THR A 21 -2.05 -15.01 10.81
N THR A 22 -1.82 -13.70 10.69
CA THR A 22 -2.83 -12.74 10.24
C THR A 22 -3.27 -13.05 8.82
N LEU A 23 -2.32 -13.28 7.91
CA LEU A 23 -2.61 -13.65 6.53
C LEU A 23 -3.41 -14.95 6.41
N ALA A 24 -3.06 -15.98 7.20
CA ALA A 24 -3.79 -17.24 7.21
C ALA A 24 -5.23 -17.06 7.74
N LEU A 25 -5.42 -16.24 8.77
CA LEU A 25 -6.74 -15.96 9.35
C LEU A 25 -7.61 -15.17 8.36
N THR A 26 -7.12 -14.04 7.85
CA THR A 26 -7.82 -13.22 6.85
C THR A 26 -8.12 -14.02 5.58
N GLY A 27 -7.17 -14.84 5.13
CA GLY A 27 -7.36 -15.73 3.99
C GLY A 27 -8.45 -16.77 4.21
N SER A 28 -8.60 -17.29 5.44
CA SER A 28 -9.66 -18.24 5.78
C SER A 28 -11.04 -17.59 5.77
N VAL A 29 -11.14 -16.35 6.29
CA VAL A 29 -12.39 -15.57 6.27
C VAL A 29 -12.79 -15.21 4.84
N PHE A 30 -11.84 -14.72 4.04
CA PHE A 30 -12.06 -14.43 2.62
C PHE A 30 -12.63 -15.64 1.86
N VAL A 31 -12.03 -16.82 2.03
CA VAL A 31 -12.54 -18.05 1.38
C VAL A 31 -13.96 -18.37 1.86
N ALA A 32 -14.25 -18.22 3.16
CA ALA A 32 -15.59 -18.45 3.70
C ALA A 32 -16.62 -17.48 3.09
N GLU A 33 -16.28 -16.20 2.93
CA GLU A 33 -17.15 -15.19 2.33
C GLU A 33 -17.36 -15.41 0.84
N VAL A 34 -16.32 -15.77 0.07
CA VAL A 34 -16.45 -16.13 -1.35
C VAL A 34 -17.40 -17.33 -1.50
N VAL A 35 -17.22 -18.38 -0.69
CA VAL A 35 -18.13 -19.53 -0.69
C VAL A 35 -19.54 -19.10 -0.31
N GLY A 36 -19.68 -18.26 0.72
CA GLY A 36 -20.96 -17.71 1.16
C GLY A 36 -21.65 -16.90 0.05
N ALA A 37 -20.92 -16.07 -0.68
CA ALA A 37 -21.43 -15.24 -1.77
C ALA A 37 -21.94 -16.11 -2.93
N LEU A 38 -21.19 -17.15 -3.30
CA LEU A 38 -21.58 -18.09 -4.35
C LEU A 38 -22.80 -18.92 -3.96
N VAL A 39 -22.87 -19.42 -2.72
CA VAL A 39 -23.98 -20.23 -2.21
C VAL A 39 -25.25 -19.40 -2.05
N THR A 40 -25.13 -18.19 -1.51
CA THR A 40 -26.29 -17.30 -1.27
C THR A 40 -26.71 -16.53 -2.53
N ARG A 41 -25.84 -16.44 -3.55
CA ARG A 41 -25.92 -15.52 -4.70
C ARG A 41 -26.07 -14.05 -4.28
N SER A 42 -25.61 -13.69 -3.09
CA SER A 42 -25.64 -12.32 -2.58
C SER A 42 -24.59 -11.48 -3.27
N LEU A 43 -25.04 -10.35 -3.81
CA LEU A 43 -24.16 -9.34 -4.37
C LEU A 43 -23.40 -8.64 -3.24
N ALA A 44 -24.07 -8.28 -2.14
CA ALA A 44 -23.44 -7.60 -1.02
C ALA A 44 -22.27 -8.40 -0.44
N LEU A 45 -22.44 -9.71 -0.25
CA LEU A 45 -21.38 -10.59 0.26
C LEU A 45 -20.23 -10.78 -0.74
N LEU A 46 -20.52 -10.75 -2.05
CA LEU A 46 -19.47 -10.80 -3.08
C LEU A 46 -18.61 -9.54 -3.07
N VAL A 47 -19.22 -8.36 -2.88
CA VAL A 47 -18.48 -7.09 -2.79
C VAL A 47 -17.65 -7.04 -1.50
N ASP A 48 -18.21 -7.49 -0.38
CA ASP A 48 -17.50 -7.58 0.91
C ASP A 48 -16.24 -8.48 0.77
N ALA A 49 -16.39 -9.65 0.13
CA ALA A 49 -15.25 -10.52 -0.19
C ALA A 49 -14.24 -9.85 -1.14
N GLY A 50 -14.70 -9.07 -2.11
CA GLY A 50 -13.85 -8.28 -3.01
C GLY A 50 -12.99 -7.27 -2.24
N HIS A 51 -13.58 -6.58 -1.27
CA HIS A 51 -12.87 -5.67 -0.37
C HIS A 51 -11.80 -6.40 0.45
N MET A 52 -12.16 -7.52 1.10
CA MET A 52 -11.24 -8.37 1.85
C MET A 52 -10.05 -8.87 1.01
N MET A 53 -10.25 -9.14 -0.28
CA MET A 53 -9.18 -9.54 -1.19
C MET A 53 -8.11 -8.44 -1.35
N THR A 54 -8.50 -7.17 -1.30
CA THR A 54 -7.55 -6.06 -1.42
C THR A 54 -6.74 -5.88 -0.15
N ASP A 55 -7.37 -6.03 1.02
CA ASP A 55 -6.64 -6.04 2.29
C ASP A 55 -5.70 -7.23 2.36
N MET A 56 -6.10 -8.41 1.84
CA MET A 56 -5.19 -9.52 1.63
C MET A 56 -4.04 -9.19 0.68
N ALA A 57 -4.28 -8.48 -0.43
CA ALA A 57 -3.21 -8.09 -1.36
C ALA A 57 -2.17 -7.18 -0.67
N VAL A 58 -2.63 -6.22 0.14
CA VAL A 58 -1.75 -5.35 0.95
C VAL A 58 -1.01 -6.15 2.02
N LEU A 59 -1.66 -7.10 2.68
CA LEU A 59 -1.02 -7.99 3.67
C LEU A 59 -0.01 -8.93 3.02
N ILE A 60 -0.31 -9.47 1.85
CA ILE A 60 0.62 -10.30 1.07
C ILE A 60 1.81 -9.45 0.68
N ALA A 61 1.60 -8.27 0.10
CA ALA A 61 2.64 -7.31 -0.24
C ALA A 61 3.54 -7.00 0.98
N SER A 62 2.94 -6.64 2.12
CA SER A 62 3.65 -6.37 3.37
C SER A 62 4.43 -7.59 3.90
N THR A 63 3.83 -8.78 3.85
CA THR A 63 4.46 -10.03 4.30
C THR A 63 5.60 -10.45 3.37
N VAL A 64 5.41 -10.29 2.06
CA VAL A 64 6.41 -10.51 1.02
C VAL A 64 7.58 -9.58 1.28
N THR A 65 7.36 -8.28 1.46
CA THR A 65 8.40 -7.31 1.80
C THR A 65 9.13 -7.68 3.09
N ALA A 66 8.42 -7.98 4.17
CA ALA A 66 9.04 -8.40 5.43
C ALA A 66 9.88 -9.68 5.29
N VAL A 67 9.41 -10.67 4.52
CA VAL A 67 10.13 -11.94 4.28
C VAL A 67 11.29 -11.77 3.30
N LEU A 68 11.19 -10.85 2.34
CA LEU A 68 12.21 -10.60 1.32
C LEU A 68 13.31 -9.67 1.78
N MET A 69 13.03 -8.76 2.71
CA MET A 69 14.08 -8.01 3.41
C MET A 69 15.01 -8.95 4.22
N GLU A 70 14.55 -10.16 4.56
CA GLU A 70 15.39 -11.22 5.15
C GLU A 70 16.22 -12.00 4.09
N ARG A 71 15.89 -11.93 2.80
CA ARG A 71 16.61 -12.64 1.71
C ARG A 71 17.62 -11.72 1.05
N ARG A 72 18.90 -12.11 1.09
CA ARG A 72 19.98 -11.33 0.46
C ARG A 72 19.73 -11.13 -1.05
N PRO A 73 19.94 -9.90 -1.58
CA PRO A 73 19.94 -9.66 -3.01
C PRO A 73 20.87 -10.61 -3.76
N THR A 74 20.52 -10.94 -5.00
CA THR A 74 21.35 -11.81 -5.85
C THR A 74 22.03 -10.96 -6.92
N ASN A 75 23.12 -11.44 -7.52
CA ASN A 75 23.80 -10.70 -8.59
C ASN A 75 22.91 -10.42 -9.82
N ARG A 76 21.81 -11.17 -10.00
CA ARG A 76 20.82 -10.92 -11.07
C ARG A 76 19.67 -10.00 -10.64
N ARG A 77 19.45 -9.84 -9.35
CA ARG A 77 18.39 -9.02 -8.74
C ARG A 77 19.00 -8.25 -7.56
N THR A 78 19.66 -7.15 -7.86
CA THR A 78 20.37 -6.29 -6.90
C THR A 78 19.45 -5.64 -5.88
N TRP A 79 18.18 -5.42 -6.25
CA TRP A 79 17.10 -4.99 -5.36
C TRP A 79 16.24 -6.15 -4.84
N GLY A 80 16.65 -7.41 -5.07
CA GLY A 80 15.86 -8.57 -4.68
C GLY A 80 14.51 -8.62 -5.40
N TRP A 81 13.42 -8.74 -4.63
CA TRP A 81 12.06 -8.83 -5.16
C TRP A 81 11.17 -7.67 -4.70
N SER A 82 11.73 -6.54 -4.30
CA SER A 82 10.96 -5.41 -3.75
C SER A 82 9.89 -4.90 -4.71
N ARG A 83 10.16 -4.88 -6.03
CA ARG A 83 9.16 -4.48 -7.04
C ARG A 83 7.96 -5.45 -7.15
N LEU A 84 8.06 -6.69 -6.68
CA LEU A 84 6.93 -7.62 -6.70
C LEU A 84 5.79 -7.13 -5.79
N GLU A 85 6.12 -6.44 -4.70
CA GLU A 85 5.14 -5.77 -3.82
C GLU A 85 4.20 -4.87 -4.64
N VAL A 86 4.79 -3.95 -5.40
CA VAL A 86 4.08 -2.97 -6.25
C VAL A 86 3.24 -3.66 -7.32
N ILE A 87 3.80 -4.70 -7.96
CA ILE A 87 3.09 -5.48 -8.99
C ILE A 87 1.88 -6.20 -8.39
N THR A 88 2.03 -6.82 -7.22
CA THR A 88 0.92 -7.50 -6.54
C THR A 88 -0.16 -6.54 -6.06
N ALA A 89 0.24 -5.34 -5.58
CA ALA A 89 -0.70 -4.29 -5.20
C ALA A 89 -1.50 -3.77 -6.42
N ALA A 90 -0.83 -3.50 -7.54
CA ALA A 90 -1.49 -3.12 -8.79
C ALA A 90 -2.46 -4.20 -9.29
N GLY A 91 -2.03 -5.47 -9.25
CA GLY A 91 -2.88 -6.61 -9.63
C GLY A 91 -4.12 -6.74 -8.75
N GLY A 92 -3.96 -6.63 -7.43
CA GLY A 92 -5.08 -6.63 -6.48
C GLY A 92 -6.06 -5.49 -6.73
N ALA A 93 -5.55 -4.28 -6.96
CA ALA A 93 -6.36 -3.11 -7.29
C ALA A 93 -7.16 -3.27 -8.60
N LEU A 94 -6.58 -3.90 -9.63
CA LEU A 94 -7.27 -4.20 -10.89
C LEU A 94 -8.42 -5.19 -10.69
N VAL A 95 -8.21 -6.26 -9.92
CA VAL A 95 -9.29 -7.22 -9.62
C VAL A 95 -10.37 -6.55 -8.79
N LEU A 96 -10.01 -5.70 -7.82
CA LEU A 96 -10.96 -4.94 -7.03
C LEU A 96 -11.84 -4.03 -7.91
N LEU A 97 -11.23 -3.32 -8.87
CA LEU A 97 -11.96 -2.51 -9.84
C LEU A 97 -12.90 -3.36 -10.69
N ALA A 98 -12.45 -4.51 -11.18
CA ALA A 98 -13.27 -5.42 -11.96
C ALA A 98 -14.48 -5.91 -11.17
N VAL A 99 -14.29 -6.34 -9.91
CA VAL A 99 -15.36 -6.77 -9.00
C VAL A 99 -16.31 -5.61 -8.70
N GLY A 100 -15.79 -4.41 -8.43
CA GLY A 100 -16.60 -3.22 -8.16
C GLY A 100 -17.46 -2.83 -9.36
N ILE A 101 -16.89 -2.75 -10.56
CA ILE A 101 -17.62 -2.43 -11.80
C ILE A 101 -18.68 -3.50 -12.06
N TYR A 102 -18.31 -4.78 -11.96
CA TYR A 102 -19.24 -5.89 -12.08
C TYR A 102 -20.41 -5.74 -11.10
N ALA A 103 -20.13 -5.40 -9.84
CA ALA A 103 -21.15 -5.27 -8.82
C ALA A 103 -22.09 -4.09 -9.07
N ILE A 104 -21.60 -2.95 -9.56
CA ILE A 104 -22.47 -1.83 -9.96
C ILE A 104 -23.38 -2.23 -11.12
N VAL A 105 -22.85 -2.89 -12.14
CA VAL A 105 -23.64 -3.36 -13.28
C VAL A 105 -24.70 -4.36 -12.83
N GLU A 106 -24.31 -5.35 -12.02
CA GLU A 106 -25.21 -6.37 -11.50
C GLU A 106 -26.28 -5.79 -10.56
N ALA A 107 -25.92 -4.81 -9.73
CA ALA A 107 -26.87 -4.10 -8.87
C ALA A 107 -27.96 -3.41 -9.71
N VAL A 108 -27.56 -2.69 -10.76
CA VAL A 108 -28.49 -2.01 -11.68
C VAL A 108 -29.38 -3.03 -12.40
N LEU A 109 -28.80 -4.12 -12.93
CA LEU A 109 -29.56 -5.17 -13.61
C LEU A 109 -30.59 -5.85 -12.71
N ARG A 110 -30.23 -6.16 -11.46
CA ARG A 110 -31.14 -6.77 -10.47
C ARG A 110 -32.28 -5.83 -10.06
N LEU A 111 -32.02 -4.53 -9.97
CA LEU A 111 -33.04 -3.53 -9.67
C LEU A 111 -34.00 -3.31 -10.84
N LEU A 112 -33.51 -3.35 -12.07
CA LEU A 112 -34.32 -3.18 -13.28
C LEU A 112 -35.06 -4.45 -13.71
N SER A 113 -34.59 -5.64 -13.29
CA SER A 113 -35.21 -6.93 -13.60
C SER A 113 -35.51 -7.74 -12.31
N PRO A 114 -36.56 -7.37 -11.55
CA PRO A 114 -36.93 -8.08 -10.33
C PRO A 114 -37.24 -9.56 -10.62
N GLY A 115 -36.42 -10.47 -10.08
CA GLY A 115 -36.61 -11.93 -10.19
C GLY A 115 -35.51 -12.71 -10.90
N ARG A 116 -34.49 -12.04 -11.48
CA ARG A 116 -33.41 -12.72 -12.22
C ARG A 116 -32.45 -13.54 -11.35
N ASP A 117 -32.12 -13.05 -10.15
CA ASP A 117 -31.25 -13.74 -9.18
C ASP A 117 -31.60 -13.31 -7.75
N GLN A 118 -32.58 -13.99 -7.15
CA GLN A 118 -32.94 -13.76 -5.75
C GLN A 118 -31.96 -14.48 -4.82
N VAL A 119 -31.61 -13.83 -3.72
CA VAL A 119 -30.85 -14.45 -2.63
C VAL A 119 -31.60 -15.70 -2.13
N GLN A 120 -31.04 -16.87 -2.37
CA GLN A 120 -31.71 -18.15 -2.16
C GLN A 120 -31.78 -18.53 -0.68
N GLN A 121 -30.78 -18.13 0.11
CA GLN A 121 -30.60 -18.59 1.49
C GLN A 121 -30.36 -17.40 2.44
N ARG A 122 -31.42 -16.66 2.75
CA ARG A 122 -31.39 -15.47 3.62
C ARG A 122 -30.77 -15.75 5.00
N GLY A 123 -31.01 -16.94 5.56
CA GLY A 123 -30.44 -17.35 6.85
C GLY A 123 -28.92 -17.50 6.83
N LEU A 124 -28.36 -18.01 5.74
CA LEU A 124 -26.90 -18.09 5.55
C LEU A 124 -26.29 -16.71 5.31
N LEU A 125 -26.98 -15.83 4.57
CA LEU A 125 -26.54 -14.44 4.43
C LEU A 125 -26.45 -13.72 5.79
N LEU A 126 -27.45 -13.92 6.66
CA LEU A 126 -27.44 -13.37 8.01
C LEU A 126 -26.28 -13.92 8.84
N PHE A 127 -26.00 -15.23 8.76
CA PHE A 127 -24.87 -15.85 9.44
C PHE A 127 -23.53 -15.24 9.01
N PHE A 128 -23.29 -15.11 7.70
CA PHE A 128 -22.06 -14.50 7.20
C PHE A 128 -21.95 -13.02 7.58
N GLY A 129 -23.05 -12.25 7.52
CA GLY A 129 -23.06 -10.85 7.99
C GLY A 129 -22.73 -10.70 9.47
N ILE A 130 -23.23 -11.60 10.33
CA ILE A 130 -22.86 -11.63 11.76
C ILE A 130 -21.39 -12.00 11.95
N LEU A 131 -20.90 -12.99 11.21
CA LEU A 131 -19.52 -13.45 11.31
C LEU A 131 -18.53 -12.35 10.91
N GLY A 132 -18.76 -11.69 9.77
CA GLY A 132 -17.94 -10.56 9.30
C GLY A 132 -17.98 -9.38 10.27
N LEU A 133 -19.18 -9.01 10.76
CA LEU A 133 -19.32 -7.94 11.74
C LEU A 133 -18.60 -8.26 13.06
N ALA A 134 -18.71 -9.50 13.55
CA ALA A 134 -18.03 -9.92 14.77
C ALA A 134 -16.50 -9.85 14.63
N ALA A 135 -15.97 -10.26 13.48
CA ALA A 135 -14.55 -10.15 13.17
C ALA A 135 -14.08 -8.68 13.14
N ASN A 136 -14.81 -7.82 12.44
CA ASN A 136 -14.49 -6.40 12.33
C ASN A 136 -14.61 -5.66 13.67
N VAL A 137 -15.64 -5.96 14.47
CA VAL A 137 -15.76 -5.41 15.84
C VAL A 137 -14.62 -5.88 16.73
N GLY A 138 -14.22 -7.15 16.65
CA GLY A 138 -13.03 -7.67 17.35
C GLY A 138 -11.77 -6.88 17.00
N SER A 139 -11.53 -6.65 15.71
CA SER A 139 -10.40 -5.84 15.22
C SER A 139 -10.47 -4.39 15.72
N ILE A 140 -11.65 -3.76 15.68
CA ILE A 140 -11.88 -2.41 16.20
C ILE A 140 -11.55 -2.35 17.70
N LEU A 141 -12.01 -3.30 18.50
CA LEU A 141 -11.76 -3.31 19.96
C LEU A 141 -10.27 -3.43 20.28
N VAL A 142 -9.53 -4.24 19.52
CA VAL A 142 -8.07 -4.34 19.66
C VAL A 142 -7.40 -3.02 19.29
N LEU A 143 -7.75 -2.45 18.13
CA LEU A 143 -7.15 -1.20 17.62
C LEU A 143 -7.58 0.04 18.40
N ALA A 144 -8.73 0.01 19.07
CA ALA A 144 -9.31 1.13 19.81
C ALA A 144 -8.39 1.62 20.93
N SER A 145 -7.60 0.73 21.50
CA SER A 145 -6.67 1.05 22.59
C SER A 145 -5.39 1.79 22.12
N GLY A 146 -5.03 1.70 20.83
CA GLY A 146 -3.77 2.26 20.29
C GLY A 146 -3.95 3.32 19.19
N HIS A 147 -5.18 3.69 18.83
CA HIS A 147 -5.45 4.56 17.67
C HIS A 147 -5.05 6.04 17.87
N LYS A 148 -4.76 6.48 19.11
CA LYS A 148 -4.45 7.89 19.44
C LYS A 148 -2.97 8.23 19.30
N ASP A 149 -2.11 7.21 19.22
CA ASP A 149 -0.67 7.38 19.39
C ASP A 149 0.07 7.59 18.07
N ASN A 150 -0.54 7.25 16.92
CA ASN A 150 0.11 7.33 15.61
C ASN A 150 -0.91 7.49 14.46
N LEU A 151 -0.60 8.34 13.49
CA LEU A 151 -1.37 8.51 12.25
C LEU A 151 -1.58 7.19 11.49
N ASN A 152 -0.57 6.30 11.49
CA ASN A 152 -0.67 4.98 10.87
C ASN A 152 -1.73 4.11 11.56
N MET A 153 -1.79 4.15 12.90
CA MET A 153 -2.81 3.42 13.68
C MET A 153 -4.20 4.01 13.47
N ARG A 154 -4.30 5.33 13.30
CA ARG A 154 -5.56 6.00 12.96
C ARG A 154 -6.05 5.61 11.55
N ALA A 155 -5.15 5.52 10.58
CA ALA A 155 -5.46 5.05 9.23
C ALA A 155 -5.95 3.60 9.24
N ALA A 156 -5.23 2.70 9.94
CA ALA A 156 -5.64 1.31 10.11
C ALA A 156 -7.01 1.17 10.82
N PHE A 157 -7.26 1.97 11.85
CA PHE A 157 -8.55 1.99 12.54
C PHE A 157 -9.70 2.43 11.61
N LEU A 158 -9.50 3.50 10.84
CA LEU A 158 -10.51 3.98 9.89
C LEU A 158 -10.80 2.95 8.79
N GLU A 159 -9.80 2.20 8.38
CA GLU A 159 -9.98 1.09 7.43
C GLU A 159 -10.92 0.04 7.99
N VAL A 160 -10.62 -0.51 9.17
CA VAL A 160 -11.48 -1.54 9.80
C VAL A 160 -12.90 -1.03 10.09
N VAL A 161 -13.05 0.27 10.38
CA VAL A 161 -14.38 0.88 10.52
C VAL A 161 -15.15 0.86 9.19
N ASN A 162 -14.50 1.11 8.06
CA ASN A 162 -15.13 1.02 6.75
C ASN A 162 -15.53 -0.43 6.43
N ASP A 163 -14.70 -1.42 6.78
CA ASP A 163 -15.00 -2.85 6.62
C ASP A 163 -16.23 -3.23 7.45
N ALA A 164 -16.30 -2.75 8.69
CA ALA A 164 -17.44 -2.97 9.57
C ALA A 164 -18.73 -2.39 8.97
N LEU A 165 -18.67 -1.23 8.29
CA LEU A 165 -19.83 -0.65 7.59
C LEU A 165 -20.30 -1.55 6.44
N GLY A 166 -19.37 -2.22 5.73
CA GLY A 166 -19.68 -3.25 4.74
C GLY A 166 -20.46 -4.41 5.34
N SER A 167 -19.95 -5.00 6.43
CA SER A 167 -20.63 -6.09 7.14
C SER A 167 -21.99 -5.67 7.71
N VAL A 168 -22.12 -4.42 8.20
CA VAL A 168 -23.42 -3.86 8.62
C VAL A 168 -24.38 -3.77 7.44
N ALA A 169 -23.94 -3.32 6.27
CA ALA A 169 -24.80 -3.25 5.08
C ALA A 169 -25.29 -4.65 4.65
N VAL A 170 -24.45 -5.68 4.73
CA VAL A 170 -24.83 -7.08 4.51
C VAL A 170 -25.88 -7.54 5.53
N LEU A 171 -25.66 -7.25 6.81
CA LEU A 171 -26.58 -7.64 7.89
C LEU A 171 -27.94 -6.95 7.76
N VAL A 172 -27.94 -5.63 7.52
CA VAL A 172 -29.16 -4.85 7.27
C VAL A 172 -29.89 -5.39 6.06
N SER A 173 -29.16 -5.74 4.99
CA SER A 173 -29.76 -6.38 3.81
C SER A 173 -30.47 -7.68 4.15
N ALA A 174 -29.82 -8.59 4.89
CA ALA A 174 -30.42 -9.83 5.31
C ALA A 174 -31.72 -9.61 6.12
N VAL A 175 -31.68 -8.71 7.10
CA VAL A 175 -32.85 -8.40 7.96
C VAL A 175 -33.99 -7.78 7.14
N VAL A 176 -33.70 -6.79 6.31
CA VAL A 176 -34.72 -6.12 5.48
C VAL A 176 -35.35 -7.12 4.52
N MET A 177 -34.58 -7.99 3.88
CA MET A 177 -35.12 -9.03 2.99
C MET A 177 -35.97 -10.07 3.73
N MET A 178 -35.64 -10.39 4.98
CA MET A 178 -36.45 -11.31 5.79
C MET A 178 -37.79 -10.68 6.19
N VAL A 179 -37.80 -9.41 6.58
CA VAL A 179 -39.00 -8.71 7.06
C VAL A 179 -39.91 -8.27 5.91
N THR A 180 -39.33 -7.70 4.85
CA THR A 180 -40.10 -7.10 3.74
C THR A 180 -40.32 -8.05 2.56
N GLY A 181 -39.51 -9.10 2.46
CA GLY A 181 -39.48 -9.98 1.29
C GLY A 181 -38.85 -9.35 0.04
N TRP A 182 -38.41 -8.08 0.10
CA TRP A 182 -37.85 -7.37 -1.05
C TRP A 182 -36.40 -7.79 -1.33
N ALA A 183 -36.22 -8.77 -2.21
CA ALA A 183 -34.91 -9.28 -2.61
C ALA A 183 -34.00 -8.24 -3.30
N GLY A 184 -34.55 -7.12 -3.79
CA GLY A 184 -33.78 -6.06 -4.44
C GLY A 184 -32.90 -5.25 -3.48
N PHE A 185 -33.11 -5.36 -2.17
CA PHE A 185 -32.30 -4.62 -1.19
C PHE A 185 -30.83 -5.08 -1.20
N ASP A 186 -30.56 -6.36 -1.46
CA ASP A 186 -29.19 -6.88 -1.59
C ASP A 186 -28.41 -6.21 -2.73
N ALA A 187 -29.10 -5.92 -3.83
CA ALA A 187 -28.52 -5.18 -4.95
C ALA A 187 -28.17 -3.73 -4.56
N VAL A 188 -29.03 -3.07 -3.77
CA VAL A 188 -28.75 -1.72 -3.25
C VAL A 188 -27.55 -1.75 -2.32
N ALA A 189 -27.53 -2.67 -1.35
CA ALA A 189 -26.45 -2.80 -0.38
C ALA A 189 -25.11 -3.09 -1.09
N GLY A 190 -25.08 -4.07 -1.99
CA GLY A 190 -23.88 -4.38 -2.78
C GLY A 190 -23.43 -3.22 -3.67
N GLY A 191 -24.36 -2.50 -4.29
CA GLY A 191 -24.04 -1.31 -5.08
C GLY A 191 -23.42 -0.19 -4.25
N VAL A 192 -23.94 0.06 -3.04
CA VAL A 192 -23.37 1.06 -2.12
C VAL A 192 -21.97 0.67 -1.68
N ILE A 193 -21.74 -0.59 -1.28
CA ILE A 193 -20.40 -1.07 -0.91
C ILE A 193 -19.44 -0.90 -2.10
N ALA A 194 -19.88 -1.26 -3.32
CA ALA A 194 -19.05 -1.15 -4.52
C ALA A 194 -18.67 0.32 -4.82
N LEU A 195 -19.60 1.27 -4.64
CA LEU A 195 -19.33 2.71 -4.82
C LEU A 195 -18.28 3.24 -3.83
N LEU A 196 -18.27 2.73 -2.59
CA LEU A 196 -17.27 3.12 -1.59
C LEU A 196 -15.89 2.52 -1.88
N MET A 197 -15.87 1.32 -2.46
CA MET A 197 -14.66 0.54 -2.72
C MET A 197 -13.89 1.01 -3.98
N ILE A 198 -14.58 1.39 -5.07
CA ILE A 198 -13.96 1.75 -6.36
C ILE A 198 -12.94 2.91 -6.23
N PRO A 199 -13.23 4.04 -5.57
CA PRO A 199 -12.26 5.15 -5.45
C PRO A 199 -10.95 4.72 -4.77
N ARG A 200 -11.04 3.86 -3.75
CA ARG A 200 -9.87 3.29 -3.05
C ARG A 200 -9.03 2.44 -4.02
N ALA A 201 -9.69 1.60 -4.81
CA ALA A 201 -9.03 0.76 -5.81
C ALA A 201 -8.31 1.61 -6.88
N ILE A 202 -8.95 2.68 -7.37
CA ILE A 202 -8.32 3.62 -8.33
C ILE A 202 -7.08 4.26 -7.71
N LYS A 203 -7.18 4.75 -6.47
CA LYS A 203 -6.06 5.40 -5.78
C LYS A 203 -4.89 4.44 -5.59
N LEU A 204 -5.16 3.20 -5.15
CA LEU A 204 -4.12 2.18 -4.97
C LEU A 204 -3.45 1.81 -6.30
N LEU A 205 -4.23 1.67 -7.37
CA LEU A 205 -3.71 1.41 -8.70
C LEU A 205 -2.82 2.56 -9.18
N ALA A 206 -3.29 3.80 -9.06
CA ALA A 206 -2.53 4.99 -9.44
C ALA A 206 -1.19 5.06 -8.70
N SER A 207 -1.18 4.89 -7.37
CA SER A 207 0.05 4.89 -6.59
C SER A 207 1.01 3.77 -7.01
N SER A 208 0.49 2.58 -7.32
CA SER A 208 1.33 1.46 -7.77
C SER A 208 1.92 1.72 -9.15
N VAL A 209 1.13 2.29 -10.07
CA VAL A 209 1.58 2.67 -11.42
C VAL A 209 2.64 3.76 -11.34
N SER A 210 2.48 4.79 -10.52
CA SER A 210 3.49 5.84 -10.32
C SER A 210 4.85 5.26 -9.94
N VAL A 211 4.89 4.27 -9.03
CA VAL A 211 6.13 3.59 -8.65
C VAL A 211 6.71 2.76 -9.80
N LEU A 212 5.88 2.11 -10.62
CA LEU A 212 6.32 1.37 -11.80
C LEU A 212 6.84 2.27 -12.92
N LEU A 213 6.28 3.48 -13.05
CA LEU A 213 6.71 4.52 -13.98
C LEU A 213 7.93 5.32 -13.49
N GLU A 214 8.47 4.97 -12.32
CA GLU A 214 9.60 5.66 -11.69
C GLU A 214 9.34 7.14 -11.43
N GLU A 215 8.08 7.49 -11.15
CA GLU A 215 7.72 8.86 -10.76
C GLU A 215 8.40 9.24 -9.43
N THR A 216 8.63 10.54 -9.28
CA THR A 216 9.15 11.12 -8.04
C THR A 216 8.21 10.80 -6.87
N PRO A 217 8.74 10.46 -5.68
CA PRO A 217 7.92 10.25 -4.49
C PRO A 217 7.02 11.47 -4.21
N ALA A 218 5.72 11.26 -3.99
CA ALA A 218 4.72 12.34 -3.92
C ALA A 218 5.02 13.43 -2.87
N ASP A 219 5.72 13.07 -1.79
CA ASP A 219 6.08 13.97 -0.69
C ASP A 219 7.49 14.58 -0.83
N LEU A 220 8.16 14.41 -2.00
CA LEU A 220 9.50 14.91 -2.28
C LEU A 220 9.49 15.98 -3.38
N ASP A 221 9.65 17.24 -2.97
CA ASP A 221 9.73 18.38 -3.88
C ASP A 221 11.16 18.54 -4.42
N MET A 222 11.36 18.19 -5.70
CA MET A 222 12.68 18.18 -6.34
C MET A 222 13.33 19.56 -6.42
N ALA A 223 12.55 20.64 -6.51
CA ALA A 223 13.09 22.00 -6.51
C ALA A 223 13.64 22.36 -5.12
N LYS A 224 12.94 21.97 -4.05
CA LYS A 224 13.44 22.12 -2.69
C LYS A 224 14.67 21.25 -2.44
N VAL A 225 14.66 20.01 -2.92
CA VAL A 225 15.81 19.08 -2.80
C VAL A 225 17.04 19.68 -3.45
N ARG A 226 16.96 20.10 -4.72
CA ARG A 226 18.07 20.75 -5.44
C ARG A 226 18.65 21.92 -4.65
N LYS A 227 17.78 22.86 -4.27
CA LYS A 227 18.19 24.05 -3.51
C LYS A 227 18.88 23.71 -2.18
N HIS A 228 18.42 22.67 -1.50
CA HIS A 228 19.02 22.26 -0.21
C HIS A 228 20.38 21.59 -0.40
N LEU A 229 20.53 20.78 -1.44
CA LEU A 229 21.80 20.15 -1.80
C LEU A 229 22.83 21.19 -2.26
N GLU A 230 22.42 22.18 -3.05
CA GLU A 230 23.27 23.32 -3.45
C GLU A 230 23.66 24.22 -2.27
N GLY A 231 22.90 24.18 -1.18
CA GLY A 231 23.24 24.85 0.08
C GLY A 231 24.37 24.17 0.86
N VAL A 232 24.78 22.95 0.50
CA VAL A 232 25.87 22.23 1.17
C VAL A 232 27.21 22.89 0.86
N PRO A 233 28.02 23.27 1.86
CA PRO A 233 29.31 23.90 1.62
C PRO A 233 30.22 23.06 0.71
N GLY A 234 30.70 23.67 -0.37
CA GLY A 234 31.57 23.02 -1.36
C GLY A 234 30.84 22.55 -2.62
N VAL A 235 29.51 22.49 -2.61
CA VAL A 235 28.68 22.27 -3.81
C VAL A 235 28.53 23.58 -4.57
N LEU A 236 28.78 23.55 -5.88
CA LEU A 236 28.57 24.69 -6.77
C LEU A 236 27.24 24.58 -7.50
N GLU A 237 26.88 23.38 -7.94
CA GLU A 237 25.68 23.11 -8.73
C GLU A 237 25.29 21.63 -8.58
N VAL A 238 23.99 21.34 -8.62
CA VAL A 238 23.46 19.98 -8.71
C VAL A 238 22.65 19.88 -9.98
N HIS A 239 22.93 18.90 -10.83
CA HIS A 239 22.20 18.62 -12.07
C HIS A 239 21.96 17.12 -12.24
N ASP A 240 21.26 16.71 -13.30
CA ASP A 240 20.84 15.31 -13.52
C ASP A 240 20.15 14.68 -12.29
N LEU A 241 19.38 15.50 -11.58
CA LEU A 241 18.79 15.14 -10.30
C LEU A 241 17.51 14.32 -10.52
N HIS A 242 17.60 13.03 -10.28
CA HIS A 242 16.51 12.08 -10.42
C HIS A 242 16.17 11.44 -9.07
N ALA A 243 14.88 11.31 -8.78
CA ALA A 243 14.42 10.56 -7.61
C ALA A 243 13.22 9.71 -7.99
N ASN A 244 13.21 8.48 -7.50
CA ASN A 244 12.12 7.53 -7.69
C ASN A 244 12.01 6.59 -6.47
N SER A 245 11.02 5.70 -6.49
CA SER A 245 10.89 4.63 -5.48
C SER A 245 11.00 3.27 -6.13
N VAL A 246 11.73 2.34 -5.49
CA VAL A 246 11.79 0.94 -5.95
C VAL A 246 10.57 0.16 -5.46
N SER A 247 10.12 0.44 -4.25
CA SER A 247 8.92 -0.10 -3.60
C SER A 247 8.46 0.86 -2.49
N THR A 248 7.39 0.52 -1.78
CA THR A 248 6.96 1.30 -0.61
C THR A 248 8.09 1.38 0.42
N GLY A 249 8.40 2.59 0.88
CA GLY A 249 9.44 2.81 1.88
C GLY A 249 10.88 2.63 1.38
N LEU A 250 11.09 2.48 0.06
CA LEU A 250 12.42 2.36 -0.54
C LEU A 250 12.67 3.45 -1.60
N PRO A 251 12.67 4.75 -1.20
CA PRO A 251 13.03 5.84 -2.09
C PRO A 251 14.53 5.83 -2.40
N GLN A 252 14.89 6.25 -3.61
CA GLN A 252 16.27 6.44 -4.03
C GLN A 252 16.44 7.72 -4.82
N LEU A 253 17.67 8.25 -4.83
CA LEU A 253 18.03 9.47 -5.55
C LEU A 253 19.40 9.35 -6.20
N THR A 254 19.50 9.82 -7.44
CA THR A 254 20.75 9.95 -8.19
C THR A 254 20.94 11.40 -8.61
N ALA A 255 22.16 11.91 -8.53
CA ALA A 255 22.46 13.27 -8.96
C ALA A 255 23.93 13.45 -9.34
N HIS A 256 24.18 14.40 -10.22
CA HIS A 256 25.51 14.91 -10.52
C HIS A 256 25.75 16.19 -9.72
N VAL A 257 26.93 16.31 -9.12
CA VAL A 257 27.27 17.38 -8.19
C VAL A 257 28.58 18.02 -8.62
N ILE A 258 28.51 19.28 -9.05
CA ILE A 258 29.70 20.06 -9.40
C ILE A 258 30.33 20.60 -8.12
N VAL A 259 31.62 20.32 -7.92
CA VAL A 259 32.45 20.90 -6.85
C VAL A 259 33.56 21.76 -7.43
N ARG A 260 34.16 22.62 -6.60
CA ARG A 260 35.25 23.51 -7.03
C ARG A 260 36.46 22.71 -7.55
N GLN A 261 37.13 23.23 -8.58
CA GLN A 261 38.42 22.66 -9.02
C GLN A 261 39.43 22.60 -7.87
N GLY A 262 40.15 21.48 -7.78
CA GLY A 262 41.19 21.28 -6.77
C GLY A 262 40.65 20.85 -5.40
N THR A 263 39.35 20.52 -5.31
CA THR A 263 38.76 19.94 -4.10
C THR A 263 39.47 18.63 -3.75
N SER A 264 39.96 18.52 -2.52
CA SER A 264 40.70 17.32 -2.09
C SER A 264 39.78 16.10 -1.93
N PRO A 265 40.29 14.86 -2.02
CA PRO A 265 39.49 13.66 -1.79
C PRO A 265 38.79 13.64 -0.41
N VAL A 266 39.44 14.18 0.62
CA VAL A 266 38.88 14.29 1.98
C VAL A 266 37.70 15.26 2.03
N GLU A 267 37.77 16.33 1.25
CA GLU A 267 36.70 17.32 1.16
C GLU A 267 35.50 16.76 0.36
N ASN A 268 35.75 16.03 -0.72
CA ASN A 268 34.70 15.30 -1.46
C ASN A 268 33.92 14.34 -0.55
N GLU A 269 34.61 13.58 0.32
CA GLU A 269 33.96 12.65 1.27
C GLU A 269 33.07 13.39 2.30
N ARG A 270 33.51 14.58 2.76
CA ARG A 270 32.72 15.43 3.66
C ARG A 270 31.47 15.99 2.97
N ILE A 271 31.60 16.43 1.72
CA ILE A 271 30.47 16.91 0.90
C ILE A 271 29.46 15.77 0.71
N LEU A 272 29.92 14.58 0.29
CA LEU A 272 29.10 13.38 0.13
C LEU A 272 28.32 13.05 1.41
N THR A 273 29.02 12.97 2.53
CA THR A 273 28.39 12.66 3.84
C THR A 273 27.34 13.70 4.23
N SER A 274 27.58 14.97 3.92
CA SER A 274 26.67 16.07 4.24
C SER A 274 25.42 16.03 3.37
N MET A 275 25.55 15.77 2.07
CA MET A 275 24.41 15.59 1.16
C MET A 275 23.57 14.37 1.53
N GLN A 276 24.21 13.23 1.85
CA GLN A 276 23.53 12.03 2.33
C GLN A 276 22.74 12.30 3.62
N ARG A 277 23.32 13.04 4.57
CA ARG A 277 22.61 13.42 5.81
C ARG A 277 21.44 14.36 5.51
N CYS A 278 21.64 15.33 4.64
CA CYS A 278 20.58 16.25 4.21
C CYS A 278 19.35 15.50 3.68
N LEU A 279 19.54 14.52 2.79
CA LEU A 279 18.43 13.76 2.20
C LEU A 279 17.75 12.80 3.18
N ARG A 280 18.44 12.33 4.21
CA ARG A 280 17.85 11.48 5.25
C ARG A 280 17.06 12.29 6.28
N ASP A 281 17.57 13.45 6.68
CA ASP A 281 17.12 14.10 7.91
C ASP A 281 16.24 15.34 7.66
N HIS A 282 16.35 15.99 6.49
CA HIS A 282 15.72 17.30 6.26
C HIS A 282 14.39 17.25 5.48
N PHE A 283 13.99 16.08 4.99
CA PHE A 283 12.78 15.90 4.18
C PHE A 283 11.78 14.96 4.86
N PRO A 284 10.47 15.09 4.57
CA PRO A 284 9.44 14.19 5.11
C PRO A 284 9.70 12.72 4.72
N VAL A 285 10.23 12.52 3.52
CA VAL A 285 10.68 11.23 3.01
C VAL A 285 12.18 11.12 3.22
N SER A 286 12.61 10.24 4.12
CA SER A 286 14.03 9.92 4.29
C SER A 286 14.52 9.11 3.10
N VAL A 287 15.52 9.63 2.37
CA VAL A 287 16.14 8.94 1.24
C VAL A 287 17.47 8.35 1.68
N GLU A 288 17.46 7.06 2.04
CA GLU A 288 18.66 6.36 2.52
C GLU A 288 19.61 5.93 1.40
N HIS A 289 19.07 5.56 0.24
CA HIS A 289 19.87 5.10 -0.89
C HIS A 289 20.11 6.22 -1.89
N THR A 290 21.35 6.70 -1.93
CA THR A 290 21.72 7.86 -2.76
C THR A 290 23.01 7.56 -3.52
N THR A 291 23.04 7.95 -4.79
CA THR A 291 24.26 7.91 -5.61
C THR A 291 24.55 9.31 -6.11
N PHE A 292 25.73 9.83 -5.75
CA PHE A 292 26.19 11.13 -6.20
C PHE A 292 27.42 10.98 -7.06
N GLN A 293 27.35 11.45 -8.31
CA GLN A 293 28.53 11.60 -9.16
C GLN A 293 29.16 12.97 -8.89
N ILE A 294 30.36 12.97 -8.31
CA ILE A 294 31.10 14.21 -8.03
C ILE A 294 31.93 14.59 -9.24
N GLU A 295 31.67 15.78 -9.77
CA GLU A 295 32.34 16.33 -10.94
C GLU A 295 33.08 17.61 -10.57
N GLN A 296 34.25 17.81 -11.16
CA GLN A 296 35.01 19.04 -10.95
C GLN A 296 34.44 20.15 -11.84
N GLN A 297 34.51 21.39 -11.38
CA GLN A 297 34.14 22.55 -12.19
C GLN A 297 34.84 22.52 -13.57
N GLY A 298 34.06 22.64 -14.65
CA GLY A 298 34.56 22.54 -16.02
C GLY A 298 34.63 21.11 -16.57
N HIS A 299 34.17 20.10 -15.83
CA HIS A 299 33.85 18.79 -16.39
C HIS A 299 32.81 18.96 -17.51
N ARG A 300 33.05 18.34 -18.66
CA ARG A 300 32.11 18.30 -19.78
C ARG A 300 31.79 16.85 -20.03
N ASP A 301 30.54 16.48 -19.79
CA ASP A 301 30.06 15.17 -20.13
C ASP A 301 30.06 15.02 -21.67
N SER A 302 30.72 13.98 -22.18
CA SER A 302 30.79 13.72 -23.64
C SER A 302 29.46 13.21 -24.21
N SER A 303 28.46 13.03 -23.34
CA SER A 303 27.23 12.26 -23.60
C SER A 303 25.96 13.11 -23.73
N GLY A 304 26.07 14.44 -23.60
CA GLY A 304 24.93 15.32 -23.31
C GLY A 304 24.00 15.63 -24.49
N GLU A 305 22.98 14.81 -24.69
CA GLU A 305 21.68 15.25 -25.21
C GLU A 305 20.80 15.54 -23.97
N HIS A 306 20.88 16.78 -23.45
CA HIS A 306 20.13 17.24 -22.29
C HIS A 306 18.63 17.29 -22.64
N LEU A 307 17.82 16.51 -21.93
CA LEU A 307 16.39 16.81 -21.76
C LEU A 307 16.28 17.80 -20.60
N ASP A 308 16.31 19.09 -20.92
CA ASP A 308 15.90 20.13 -19.99
C ASP A 308 14.40 19.96 -19.69
N MET A 309 14.05 19.54 -18.47
CA MET A 309 12.69 19.66 -17.93
C MET A 309 12.70 19.99 -16.45
#